data_AF-A0AAP5JVB7-F1
#
_entry.id   AF-A0AAP5JVB7-F1
#
_cell.length_a   1.000
_cell.length_b   1.000
_cell.length_c   1.000
_cell.angle_alpha   90.00
_cell.angle_beta   90.00
_cell.angle_gamma   90.00
#
_symmetry.space_group_name_H-M   'P 1'
#
loop_
_entity.id
_entity.type
_entity.pdbx_description
1 polymer ?
#
loop_
_entity_poly.entity_id
_entity_poly.type
_entity_poly.pdbx_seq_one_letter_code
_entity_poly.pdbx_strand_id
1 'polypeptide(L)'
;MGIKKHELKDFIMGKVDQRREDIYKYVREKIGAAFRPVVYRKFSSVSDVELRAEELHAALTQLSEKHEQHVSWSIKHIIFDIDRYVLGFRDDIVDSEAGYATCNLLREGTNKLMEELQPLMGQLKEELASKIKDYKDLIKLKKEIAAVINTCHNGDKAYKRLLELGVDLSEFKAASSNLPAVVALSVNPCVLNGDC
;
A
#
# COMPACT_ATOMS: atom_id res chain seq x y z
N MET A 1 9.01 -11.00 -35.17
CA MET A 1 9.53 -10.02 -34.19
C MET A 1 9.35 -10.66 -32.82
N GLY A 2 10.43 -11.04 -32.14
CA GLY A 2 10.37 -11.84 -30.91
C GLY A 2 10.12 -11.00 -29.66
N ILE A 3 9.60 -11.61 -28.61
CA ILE A 3 9.35 -10.98 -27.31
C ILE A 3 10.70 -10.50 -26.73
N LYS A 4 10.76 -9.24 -26.31
CA LYS A 4 11.95 -8.71 -25.63
C LYS A 4 11.87 -9.01 -24.15
N LYS A 5 13.00 -9.45 -23.57
CA LYS A 5 13.09 -9.78 -22.14
C LYS A 5 12.74 -8.62 -21.23
N HIS A 6 13.10 -7.38 -21.60
CA HIS A 6 12.80 -6.22 -20.76
C HIS A 6 11.29 -5.93 -20.74
N GLU A 7 10.60 -5.98 -21.88
CA GLU A 7 9.14 -5.80 -21.96
C GLU A 7 8.39 -6.83 -21.10
N LEU A 8 8.82 -8.10 -21.16
CA LEU A 8 8.25 -9.18 -20.33
C LEU A 8 8.52 -8.98 -18.84
N LYS A 9 9.73 -8.56 -18.50
CA LYS A 9 10.12 -8.26 -17.12
C LYS A 9 9.27 -7.10 -16.59
N ASP A 10 9.18 -6.01 -17.32
CA ASP A 10 8.47 -4.80 -16.89
C ASP A 10 6.98 -5.08 -16.67
N PHE A 11 6.35 -5.86 -17.56
CA PHE A 11 4.95 -6.28 -17.39
C PHE A 11 4.72 -7.03 -16.08
N ILE A 12 5.55 -8.03 -15.77
CA ILE A 12 5.37 -8.85 -14.57
C ILE A 12 5.76 -8.09 -13.31
N MET A 13 6.84 -7.31 -13.35
CA MET A 13 7.24 -6.46 -12.24
C MET A 13 6.13 -5.44 -11.93
N GLY A 14 5.47 -4.89 -12.95
CA GLY A 14 4.30 -4.03 -12.80
C GLY A 14 3.14 -4.72 -12.09
N LYS A 15 2.75 -5.92 -12.51
CA LYS A 15 1.71 -6.71 -11.82
C LYS A 15 2.06 -7.00 -10.35
N VAL A 16 3.30 -7.41 -10.09
CA VAL A 16 3.76 -7.70 -8.72
C VAL A 16 3.74 -6.44 -7.85
N ASP A 17 4.25 -5.32 -8.35
CA ASP A 17 4.30 -4.08 -7.58
C ASP A 17 2.89 -3.50 -7.35
N GLN A 18 1.99 -3.59 -8.33
CA GLN A 18 0.58 -3.24 -8.13
C GLN A 18 -0.09 -4.10 -7.04
N ARG A 19 0.06 -5.42 -7.11
CA ARG A 19 -0.55 -6.32 -6.11
C ARG A 19 0.00 -6.09 -4.71
N ARG A 20 1.30 -5.80 -4.60
CA ARG A 20 1.93 -5.44 -3.32
C ARG A 20 1.37 -4.14 -2.77
N GLU A 21 1.13 -3.15 -3.62
CA GLU A 21 0.53 -1.88 -3.22
C GLU A 21 -0.92 -2.07 -2.74
N ASP A 22 -1.70 -2.91 -3.44
CA ASP A 22 -3.08 -3.23 -3.03
C ASP A 22 -3.12 -3.91 -1.66
N ILE A 23 -2.24 -4.90 -1.43
CA ILE A 23 -2.14 -5.56 -0.11
C ILE A 23 -1.68 -4.57 0.95
N TYR A 24 -0.71 -3.71 0.63
CA TYR A 24 -0.22 -2.70 1.57
C TYR A 24 -1.34 -1.75 2.01
N LYS A 25 -2.13 -1.23 1.06
CA LYS A 25 -3.30 -0.37 1.34
C LYS A 25 -4.34 -1.09 2.18
N TYR A 26 -4.72 -2.31 1.80
CA TYR A 26 -5.68 -3.12 2.56
C TYR A 26 -5.24 -3.35 4.01
N VAL A 27 -3.98 -3.75 4.22
CA VAL A 27 -3.42 -3.97 5.57
C VAL A 27 -3.43 -2.67 6.37
N ARG A 28 -3.01 -1.56 5.76
CA ARG A 28 -2.98 -0.25 6.42
C ARG A 28 -4.37 0.22 6.85
N GLU A 29 -5.36 0.09 5.97
CA GLU A 29 -6.75 0.46 6.25
C GLU A 29 -7.32 -0.36 7.42
N LYS A 30 -7.08 -1.68 7.44
CA LYS A 30 -7.53 -2.56 8.53
C LYS A 30 -6.90 -2.19 9.87
N ILE A 31 -5.60 -1.92 9.88
CA ILE A 31 -4.90 -1.47 11.09
C ILE A 31 -5.42 -0.11 11.54
N GLY A 32 -5.56 0.86 10.62
CA GLY A 32 -6.08 2.19 10.91
C GLY A 32 -7.47 2.15 11.54
N ALA A 33 -8.36 1.31 11.02
CA ALA A 33 -9.70 1.10 11.57
C ALA A 33 -9.66 0.54 13.01
N ALA A 34 -8.73 -0.38 13.30
CA ALA A 34 -8.57 -0.94 14.64
C ALA A 34 -7.93 0.06 15.63
N PHE A 35 -6.99 0.89 15.17
CA PHE A 35 -6.26 1.86 16.00
C PHE A 35 -7.10 3.10 16.33
N ARG A 36 -7.91 3.57 15.38
CA ARG A 36 -8.76 4.76 15.51
C ARG A 36 -9.51 4.87 16.84
N PRO A 37 -10.30 3.88 17.30
CA PRO A 37 -11.02 3.99 18.56
C PRO A 37 -10.12 4.13 19.79
N VAL A 38 -8.90 3.56 19.77
CA VAL A 38 -7.94 3.68 20.88
C VAL A 38 -7.31 5.07 20.89
N VAL A 39 -6.86 5.56 19.73
CA VAL A 39 -6.29 6.90 19.59
C VAL A 39 -7.34 7.97 19.98
N TYR A 40 -8.56 7.85 19.48
CA TYR A 40 -9.63 8.81 19.78
C TYR A 40 -9.99 8.85 21.26
N ARG A 41 -9.93 7.71 21.95
CA ARG A 41 -10.16 7.64 23.39
C ARG A 41 -9.00 8.27 24.17
N LYS A 42 -7.76 7.95 23.80
CA LYS A 42 -6.54 8.47 24.46
C LYS A 42 -6.45 9.99 24.34
N PHE A 43 -6.78 10.53 23.18
CA PHE A 43 -6.76 11.96 22.88
C PHE A 43 -8.16 12.59 22.89
N SER A 44 -9.06 12.06 23.72
CA SER A 44 -10.44 12.58 23.82
C SER A 44 -10.49 14.07 24.19
N SER A 45 -9.53 14.56 24.99
CA SER A 45 -9.41 15.99 25.35
C SER A 45 -9.10 16.91 24.17
N VAL A 46 -8.66 16.36 23.03
CA VAL A 46 -8.36 17.13 21.80
C VAL A 46 -9.61 17.38 20.97
N SER A 47 -10.71 16.66 21.23
CA SER A 47 -11.95 16.79 20.46
C SER A 47 -12.52 18.22 20.43
N ASP A 48 -12.54 18.91 21.56
CA ASP A 48 -12.99 20.30 21.64
C ASP A 48 -12.07 21.26 20.86
N VAL A 49 -10.77 20.93 20.76
CA VAL A 49 -9.79 21.74 20.02
C VAL A 49 -10.00 21.57 18.52
N GLU A 50 -10.15 20.33 18.04
CA GLU A 50 -10.45 20.03 16.63
C GLU A 50 -11.78 20.68 16.20
N LEU A 51 -12.83 20.60 17.03
CA LEU A 51 -14.13 21.22 16.73
C LEU A 51 -14.01 22.74 16.58
N ARG A 52 -13.36 23.41 17.54
CA ARG A 52 -13.16 24.87 17.47
C ARG A 52 -12.25 25.28 16.32
N ALA A 53 -11.26 24.45 16.00
CA ALA A 53 -10.40 24.66 14.84
C ALA A 53 -11.19 24.55 13.54
N GLU A 54 -12.15 23.62 13.44
CA GLU A 54 -13.01 23.45 12.26
C GLU A 54 -13.92 24.66 12.07
N GLU A 55 -14.54 25.14 13.15
CA GLU A 55 -15.35 26.36 13.14
C GLU A 55 -14.53 27.60 12.72
N LEU A 56 -13.32 27.75 13.27
CA LEU A 56 -12.43 28.86 12.94
C LEU A 56 -11.95 28.77 11.48
N HIS A 57 -11.56 27.58 11.02
CA HIS A 57 -11.16 27.33 9.65
C HIS A 57 -12.27 27.71 8.67
N ALA A 58 -13.51 27.27 8.93
CA ALA A 58 -14.67 27.61 8.11
C ALA A 58 -14.94 29.11 8.09
N ALA A 59 -14.90 29.78 9.24
CA ALA A 59 -15.11 31.23 9.34
C ALA A 59 -14.03 32.03 8.59
N LEU A 60 -12.76 31.65 8.72
CA LEU A 60 -11.66 32.30 8.01
C LEU A 60 -11.70 32.05 6.51
N THR A 61 -12.11 30.84 6.08
CA THR A 61 -12.29 30.51 4.66
C THR A 61 -13.38 31.39 4.04
N GLN A 62 -14.54 31.49 4.70
CA GLN A 62 -15.63 32.36 4.24
C GLN A 62 -15.21 33.84 4.20
N LEU A 63 -14.45 34.30 5.20
CA LEU A 63 -13.89 35.66 5.19
C LEU A 63 -12.96 35.88 4.00
N SER A 64 -12.08 34.90 3.73
CA SER A 64 -11.12 34.93 2.62
C SER A 64 -11.81 34.97 1.26
N GLU A 65 -12.90 34.22 1.09
CA GLU A 65 -13.66 34.18 -0.16
C GLU A 65 -14.49 35.46 -0.37
N LYS A 66 -15.17 35.94 0.69
CA LYS A 66 -16.06 37.10 0.61
C LYS A 66 -15.31 38.42 0.44
N HIS A 67 -14.09 38.52 1.00
CA HIS A 67 -13.30 39.74 1.04
C HIS A 67 -11.91 39.54 0.43
N GLU A 68 -11.81 38.74 -0.64
CA GLU A 68 -10.54 38.30 -1.24
C GLU A 68 -9.53 39.44 -1.46
N GLN A 69 -10.00 40.61 -1.93
CA GLN A 69 -9.16 41.77 -2.21
C GLN A 69 -8.55 42.45 -0.96
N HIS A 70 -9.08 42.13 0.22
CA HIS A 70 -8.68 42.72 1.51
C HIS A 70 -8.09 41.71 2.48
N VAL A 71 -8.07 40.43 2.12
CA VAL A 71 -7.55 39.35 2.95
C VAL A 71 -6.05 39.20 2.68
N SER A 72 -5.25 39.37 3.72
CA SER A 72 -3.80 39.26 3.62
C SER A 72 -3.36 37.80 3.46
N TRP A 73 -2.14 37.62 2.93
CA TRP A 73 -1.47 36.31 2.91
C TRP A 73 -1.41 35.65 4.29
N SER A 74 -1.31 36.43 5.37
CA SER A 74 -1.29 35.91 6.74
C SER A 74 -2.55 35.13 7.11
N ILE A 75 -3.73 35.58 6.68
CA ILE A 75 -4.99 34.85 6.94
C ILE A 75 -5.02 33.54 6.16
N LYS A 76 -4.56 33.54 4.89
CA LYS A 76 -4.46 32.33 4.08
C LYS A 76 -3.49 31.30 4.68
N HIS A 77 -2.39 31.76 5.26
CA HIS A 77 -1.45 30.91 5.99
C HIS A 77 -2.07 30.31 7.27
N ILE A 78 -2.83 31.10 8.04
CA ILE A 78 -3.52 30.59 9.23
C ILE A 78 -4.53 29.50 8.86
N ILE A 79 -5.30 29.70 7.79
CA ILE A 79 -6.23 28.67 7.27
C ILE A 79 -5.46 27.38 6.97
N PHE A 80 -4.36 27.49 6.23
CA PHE A 80 -3.50 26.35 5.89
C PHE A 80 -2.91 25.65 7.13
N ASP A 81 -2.44 26.41 8.12
CA ASP A 81 -1.84 25.84 9.33
C ASP A 81 -2.89 25.13 10.21
N ILE A 82 -4.11 25.68 10.30
CA ILE A 82 -5.22 25.03 11.01
C ILE A 82 -5.57 23.71 10.32
N ASP A 83 -5.74 23.73 9.00
CA ASP A 83 -6.04 22.54 8.19
C ASP A 83 -4.97 21.46 8.33
N ARG A 84 -3.69 21.87 8.30
CA ARG A 84 -2.57 20.94 8.27
C ARG A 84 -2.18 20.35 9.62
N TYR A 85 -2.31 21.10 10.70
CA TYR A 85 -1.71 20.72 12.00
C TYR A 85 -2.72 20.54 13.12
N VAL A 86 -3.93 21.05 12.95
CA VAL A 86 -4.95 21.05 14.01
C VAL A 86 -6.15 20.22 13.61
N LEU A 87 -6.66 20.41 12.39
CA LEU A 87 -7.69 19.52 11.86
C LEU A 87 -7.10 18.14 11.61
N GLY A 88 -7.80 17.12 12.09
CA GLY A 88 -7.36 15.74 11.90
C GLY A 88 -6.12 15.35 12.71
N PHE A 89 -5.73 16.09 13.75
CA PHE A 89 -4.60 15.71 14.61
C PHE A 89 -4.69 14.25 15.09
N ARG A 90 -5.87 13.80 15.52
CA ARG A 90 -6.07 12.41 15.92
C ARG A 90 -5.96 11.44 14.75
N ASP A 91 -6.38 11.85 13.56
CA ASP A 91 -6.26 11.05 12.34
C ASP A 91 -4.83 10.94 11.85
N ASP A 92 -4.03 12.00 11.98
CA ASP A 92 -2.59 11.96 11.70
C ASP A 92 -1.86 10.95 12.58
N ILE A 93 -2.23 10.88 13.87
CA ILE A 93 -1.71 9.86 14.77
C ILE A 93 -2.11 8.46 14.32
N VAL A 94 -3.38 8.25 13.97
CA VAL A 94 -3.85 6.96 13.45
C VAL A 94 -3.07 6.57 12.20
N ASP A 95 -2.92 7.48 11.26
CA ASP A 95 -2.27 7.23 9.97
C ASP A 95 -0.78 6.95 10.11
N SER A 96 -0.11 7.65 11.03
CA SER A 96 1.30 7.44 11.37
C SER A 96 1.51 6.09 12.05
N GLU A 97 0.76 5.79 13.10
CA GLU A 97 0.85 4.53 13.84
C GLU A 97 0.47 3.32 12.98
N ALA A 98 -0.58 3.44 12.17
CA ALA A 98 -0.96 2.41 11.21
C ALA A 98 0.12 2.22 10.13
N GLY A 99 0.76 3.29 9.68
CA GLY A 99 1.91 3.23 8.77
C GLY A 99 3.09 2.44 9.37
N TYR A 100 3.46 2.74 10.62
CA TYR A 100 4.50 2.01 11.34
C TYR A 100 4.16 0.53 11.56
N ALA A 101 2.95 0.24 12.00
CA ALA A 101 2.49 -1.13 12.20
C ALA A 101 2.46 -1.93 10.88
N THR A 102 1.99 -1.32 9.79
CA THR A 102 2.01 -1.92 8.45
C THR A 102 3.44 -2.26 8.02
N CYS A 103 4.38 -1.34 8.21
CA CYS A 103 5.80 -1.57 7.92
C CYS A 103 6.39 -2.71 8.77
N ASN A 104 6.05 -2.78 10.06
CA ASN A 104 6.51 -3.85 10.95
C ASN A 104 6.00 -5.23 10.50
N LEU A 105 4.74 -5.33 10.08
CA LEU A 105 4.15 -6.59 9.61
C LEU A 105 4.67 -7.03 8.24
N LEU A 106 4.81 -6.10 7.30
CA LEU A 106 5.09 -6.43 5.89
C LEU A 106 6.57 -6.36 5.51
N ARG A 107 7.37 -5.51 6.15
CA ARG A 107 8.74 -5.16 5.71
C ARG A 107 9.83 -5.39 6.78
N GLU A 108 9.55 -6.23 7.78
CA GLU A 108 10.48 -6.51 8.91
C GLU A 108 10.89 -5.25 9.68
N GLY A 109 9.99 -4.26 9.77
CA GLY A 109 10.22 -3.04 10.53
C GLY A 109 10.22 -3.27 12.04
N THR A 110 10.92 -2.39 12.76
CA THR A 110 11.01 -2.37 14.23
C THR A 110 10.49 -1.05 14.81
N ASN A 111 9.61 -0.35 14.08
CA ASN A 111 9.08 0.93 14.52
C ASN A 111 8.35 0.77 15.85
N LYS A 112 8.66 1.65 16.81
CA LYS A 112 7.96 1.68 18.08
C LYS A 112 6.56 2.26 17.85
N LEU A 113 5.53 1.54 18.32
CA LEU A 113 4.16 2.02 18.35
C LEU A 113 3.83 2.59 19.72
N MET A 114 2.78 3.40 19.80
CA MET A 114 2.14 3.77 21.07
C MET A 114 1.84 2.53 21.92
N GLU A 115 2.06 2.64 23.23
CA GLU A 115 1.92 1.50 24.17
C GLU A 115 0.50 0.94 24.18
N GLU A 116 -0.51 1.80 24.05
CA GLU A 116 -1.93 1.42 24.02
C GLU A 116 -2.31 0.61 22.78
N LEU A 117 -1.52 0.67 21.70
CA LEU A 117 -1.78 -0.03 20.45
C LEU A 117 -1.10 -1.40 20.40
N GLN A 118 -0.06 -1.63 21.21
CA GLN A 118 0.69 -2.90 21.26
C GLN A 118 -0.21 -4.12 21.50
N PRO A 119 -1.21 -4.10 22.40
CA PRO A 119 -2.09 -5.26 22.61
C PRO A 119 -2.90 -5.66 21.37
N LEU A 120 -3.22 -4.71 20.49
CA LEU A 120 -3.98 -4.98 19.26
C LEU A 120 -3.13 -5.71 18.20
N MET A 121 -1.80 -5.59 18.27
CA MET A 121 -0.92 -6.14 17.24
C MET A 121 -0.94 -7.66 17.17
N GLY A 122 -1.19 -8.36 18.29
CA GLY A 122 -1.33 -9.82 18.29
C GLY A 122 -2.51 -10.28 17.43
N GLN A 123 -3.67 -9.68 17.66
CA GLN A 123 -4.90 -9.99 16.93
C GLN A 123 -4.80 -9.62 15.46
N LEU A 124 -4.29 -8.41 15.16
CA LEU A 124 -4.12 -7.94 13.78
C LEU A 124 -3.15 -8.83 12.99
N LYS A 125 -2.09 -9.33 13.63
CA LYS A 125 -1.14 -10.25 12.99
C LYS A 125 -1.79 -11.58 12.60
N GLU A 126 -2.69 -12.10 13.43
CA GLU A 126 -3.44 -13.32 13.15
C GLU A 126 -4.49 -13.10 12.06
N GLU A 127 -5.30 -12.04 12.16
CA GLU A 127 -6.33 -11.69 11.17
C GLU A 127 -5.72 -11.45 9.78
N LEU A 128 -4.57 -10.78 9.73
CA LEU A 128 -3.91 -10.40 8.47
C LEU A 128 -2.84 -11.42 8.03
N ALA A 129 -2.73 -12.57 8.70
CA ALA A 129 -1.67 -13.56 8.45
C ALA A 129 -1.60 -13.99 6.97
N SER A 130 -2.74 -14.24 6.33
CA SER A 130 -2.82 -14.57 4.91
C SER A 130 -2.26 -13.45 4.04
N LYS A 131 -2.67 -12.19 4.26
CA LYS A 131 -2.19 -11.05 3.46
C LYS A 131 -0.73 -10.71 3.70
N ILE A 132 -0.24 -10.89 4.92
CA ILE A 132 1.19 -10.76 5.25
C ILE A 132 1.99 -11.82 4.48
N LYS A 133 1.50 -13.07 4.45
CA LYS A 133 2.12 -14.15 3.69
C LYS A 133 2.14 -13.83 2.20
N ASP A 134 1.00 -13.45 1.61
CA ASP A 134 0.87 -13.08 0.20
C ASP A 134 1.89 -12.00 -0.17
N TYR A 135 2.03 -10.95 0.65
CA TYR A 135 2.98 -9.87 0.42
C TYR A 135 4.45 -10.35 0.41
N LYS A 136 4.83 -11.21 1.36
CA LYS A 136 6.20 -11.78 1.43
C LYS A 136 6.46 -12.74 0.28
N ASP A 137 5.46 -13.53 -0.08
CA ASP A 137 5.49 -14.45 -1.21
C ASP A 137 5.67 -13.69 -2.53
N LEU A 138 5.02 -12.53 -2.70
CA LEU A 138 5.22 -11.65 -3.86
C LEU A 138 6.66 -11.12 -3.96
N ILE A 139 7.31 -10.78 -2.84
CA ILE A 139 8.73 -10.35 -2.84
C ILE A 139 9.63 -11.48 -3.31
N LYS A 140 9.36 -12.71 -2.86
CA LYS A 140 10.12 -13.89 -3.27
C LYS A 140 9.88 -14.21 -4.75
N LEU A 141 8.61 -14.24 -5.16
CA LEU A 141 8.19 -14.50 -6.53
C LEU A 141 8.77 -13.49 -7.51
N LYS A 142 8.87 -12.21 -7.13
CA LYS A 142 9.56 -11.17 -7.91
C LYS A 142 10.99 -11.58 -8.26
N LYS A 143 11.74 -12.08 -7.28
CA LYS A 143 13.14 -12.51 -7.45
C LYS A 143 13.23 -13.77 -8.31
N GLU A 144 12.35 -14.75 -8.06
CA GLU A 144 12.30 -16.01 -8.81
C GLU A 144 11.98 -15.78 -10.29
N ILE A 145 10.96 -14.98 -10.60
CA ILE A 145 10.58 -14.63 -11.98
C ILE A 145 11.70 -13.85 -12.68
N ALA A 146 12.31 -12.88 -12.01
CA ALA A 146 13.43 -12.13 -12.58
C ALA A 146 14.62 -13.06 -12.92
N ALA A 147 14.91 -14.05 -12.07
CA ALA A 147 15.94 -15.04 -12.34
C ALA A 147 15.61 -15.92 -13.57
N VAL A 148 14.35 -16.37 -13.70
CA VAL A 148 13.89 -17.13 -14.88
C VAL A 148 14.09 -16.34 -16.18
N ILE A 149 13.68 -15.07 -16.20
CA ILE A 149 13.84 -14.21 -17.39
C ILE A 149 15.31 -14.00 -17.74
N ASN A 150 16.16 -13.77 -16.73
CA ASN A 150 17.58 -13.51 -16.93
C ASN A 150 18.34 -14.74 -17.46
N THR A 151 18.02 -15.93 -16.97
CA THR A 151 18.68 -17.20 -17.33
C THR A 151 18.25 -17.75 -18.68
N CYS A 152 17.05 -17.41 -19.17
CA CYS A 152 16.61 -17.80 -20.51
C CYS A 152 17.47 -17.16 -21.61
N HIS A 153 17.61 -17.77 -22.79
CA HIS A 153 18.45 -17.20 -23.86
C HIS A 153 17.83 -15.94 -24.50
N ASN A 154 16.52 -15.93 -24.71
CA ASN A 154 15.75 -14.82 -25.31
C ASN A 154 14.39 -14.66 -24.61
N GLY A 155 13.63 -13.62 -24.96
CA GLY A 155 12.35 -13.33 -24.33
C GLY A 155 11.24 -14.32 -24.70
N ASP A 156 11.29 -14.93 -25.89
CA ASP A 156 10.35 -15.99 -26.28
C ASP A 156 10.48 -17.23 -25.39
N LYS A 157 11.72 -17.66 -25.09
CA LYS A 157 11.98 -18.77 -24.15
C LYS A 157 11.55 -18.39 -22.73
N ALA A 158 11.80 -17.15 -22.30
CA ALA A 158 11.36 -16.68 -20.99
C ALA A 158 9.82 -16.67 -20.87
N TYR A 159 9.13 -16.18 -21.89
CA TYR A 159 7.67 -16.14 -21.94
C TYR A 159 7.05 -17.53 -21.84
N LYS A 160 7.53 -18.48 -22.65
CA LYS A 160 7.08 -19.88 -22.57
C LYS A 160 7.34 -20.47 -21.20
N ARG A 161 8.53 -20.23 -20.65
CA ARG A 161 8.90 -20.74 -19.33
C ARG A 161 8.02 -20.18 -18.23
N LEU A 162 7.61 -18.92 -18.31
CA LEU A 162 6.71 -18.30 -17.32
C LEU A 162 5.28 -18.83 -17.43
N LEU A 163 4.77 -19.05 -18.64
CA LEU A 163 3.48 -19.74 -18.84
C LEU A 163 3.49 -21.15 -18.24
N GLU A 164 4.57 -21.91 -18.43
CA GLU A 164 4.74 -23.25 -17.83
C GLU A 164 4.71 -23.22 -16.30
N LEU A 165 5.20 -22.14 -15.71
CA LEU A 165 5.20 -21.91 -14.28
C LEU A 165 3.83 -21.40 -13.76
N GLY A 166 2.83 -21.26 -14.64
CA GLY A 166 1.48 -20.81 -14.28
C GLY A 166 1.35 -19.30 -14.08
N VAL A 167 2.33 -18.51 -14.54
CA VAL A 167 2.23 -17.05 -14.54
C VAL A 167 1.21 -16.63 -15.60
N ASP A 168 0.18 -15.88 -15.21
CA ASP A 168 -0.79 -15.35 -16.15
C ASP A 168 -0.20 -14.20 -16.98
N LEU A 169 -0.01 -14.46 -18.28
CA LEU A 169 0.48 -13.52 -19.27
C LEU A 169 -0.57 -13.20 -20.34
N SER A 170 -1.85 -13.46 -20.07
CA SER A 170 -2.96 -13.26 -21.02
C SER A 170 -3.07 -11.82 -21.55
N GLU A 171 -2.81 -10.82 -20.69
CA GLU A 171 -2.80 -9.40 -21.04
C GLU A 171 -1.48 -8.94 -21.67
N PHE A 172 -0.45 -9.78 -21.67
CA PHE A 172 0.80 -9.50 -22.35
C PHE A 172 0.64 -9.76 -23.84
N LYS A 173 0.72 -8.71 -24.66
CA LYS A 173 0.60 -8.81 -26.12
C LYS A 173 1.85 -9.47 -26.73
N ALA A 174 1.93 -10.80 -26.62
CA ALA A 174 2.93 -11.64 -27.27
C ALA A 174 2.46 -12.14 -28.64
N ALA A 175 3.33 -12.06 -29.64
CA ALA A 175 3.11 -12.70 -30.93
C ALA A 175 3.39 -14.23 -30.85
N SER A 176 2.32 -15.01 -30.68
CA SER A 176 2.10 -16.45 -30.97
C SER A 176 2.98 -17.58 -30.36
N SER A 177 2.33 -18.38 -29.49
CA SER A 177 2.18 -19.85 -29.30
C SER A 177 3.27 -20.91 -29.62
N ASN A 178 3.65 -21.71 -28.60
CA ASN A 178 3.43 -23.20 -28.49
C ASN A 178 4.19 -23.81 -27.28
N LEU A 179 3.50 -24.64 -26.47
CA LEU A 179 3.92 -25.46 -25.29
C LEU A 179 4.65 -26.76 -25.73
N PRO A 180 5.45 -27.54 -24.92
CA PRO A 180 5.24 -27.90 -23.48
C PRO A 180 6.49 -28.16 -22.55
N ALA A 181 6.25 -28.28 -21.22
CA ALA A 181 6.69 -29.32 -20.23
C ALA A 181 6.89 -28.78 -18.77
N VAL A 182 6.33 -29.48 -17.78
CA VAL A 182 6.09 -29.02 -16.38
C VAL A 182 7.33 -29.08 -15.47
N VAL A 183 7.60 -28.00 -14.73
CA VAL A 183 8.46 -27.98 -13.53
C VAL A 183 7.84 -27.08 -12.47
N ALA A 184 7.85 -27.49 -11.20
CA ALA A 184 7.14 -26.83 -10.10
C ALA A 184 7.84 -25.56 -9.58
N LEU A 185 7.06 -24.50 -9.35
CA LEU A 185 7.46 -23.35 -8.52
C LEU A 185 7.32 -23.68 -7.03
N SER A 186 8.12 -23.00 -6.20
CA SER A 186 8.06 -23.15 -4.74
C SER A 186 6.89 -22.41 -4.08
N VAL A 187 6.20 -21.53 -4.83
CA VAL A 187 5.06 -20.70 -4.39
C VAL A 187 3.97 -20.78 -5.46
N ASN A 188 2.70 -20.83 -5.03
CA ASN A 188 1.56 -20.90 -5.94
C ASN A 188 1.37 -19.58 -6.71
N PRO A 189 1.38 -19.59 -8.06
CA PRO A 189 1.16 -18.40 -8.88
C PRO A 189 -0.18 -17.70 -8.66
N CYS A 190 -1.20 -18.38 -8.11
CA CYS A 190 -2.53 -17.81 -7.86
C CYS A 190 -2.48 -16.50 -7.05
N VAL A 191 -1.45 -16.32 -6.21
CA VAL A 191 -1.23 -15.12 -5.38
C VAL A 191 -1.10 -13.85 -6.24
N LEU A 192 -0.63 -13.99 -7.48
CA LEU A 192 -0.59 -12.89 -8.47
C LEU A 192 -1.99 -12.44 -8.89
N ASN A 193 -2.94 -13.36 -8.97
CA ASN A 193 -4.29 -13.11 -9.49
C ASN A 193 -5.28 -12.76 -8.37
N GLY A 194 -5.01 -13.21 -7.13
CA GLY A 194 -5.82 -12.88 -5.98
C GLY A 194 -7.05 -13.75 -5.75
N ASP A 195 -7.23 -14.80 -6.55
CA ASP A 195 -8.30 -15.80 -6.42
C ASP A 195 -7.83 -17.04 -5.63
N CYS A 196 -7.08 -16.78 -4.57
CA CYS A 196 -6.78 -17.70 -3.50
C CYS A 196 -6.91 -16.97 -2.14
#